data_AF-A0AAV9DRB5-F1
#
_entry.id   AF-A0AAV9DRB5-F1
#
_cell.length_a   1.000
_cell.length_b   1.000
_cell.length_c   1.000
_cell.angle_alpha   90.00
_cell.angle_beta   90.00
_cell.angle_gamma   90.00
#
_symmetry.space_group_name_H-M   'P 1'
#
loop_
_entity.id
_entity.type
_entity.pdbx_description
1 polymer ?
#
loop_
_entity_poly.entity_id
_entity_poly.type
_entity_poly.pdbx_seq_one_letter_code
_entity_poly.pdbx_strand_id
1 'polypeptide(L)'
;MSFNGVDLSRLRTKKGHTAQCACLVDAKGNRTMRPWLSSAVRLQASELRTEDFKGAKWLLMRYAYFNMDLIQMAVKIAKQEGMSVSIDLASFEV
;
A
#
# COMPACT_ATOMS: atom_id res chain seq x y z
N MET A 1 -1.19 17.18 -11.44
CA MET A 1 -0.98 15.72 -11.53
C MET A 1 -2.08 15.17 -12.40
N SER A 2 -1.76 14.46 -13.48
CA SER A 2 -2.78 13.75 -14.28
C SER A 2 -3.07 12.40 -13.62
N PHE A 3 -4.34 12.13 -13.34
CA PHE A 3 -4.78 10.86 -12.76
C PHE A 3 -5.22 9.92 -13.89
N ASN A 4 -4.65 8.72 -13.95
CA ASN A 4 -4.97 7.71 -14.97
C ASN A 4 -6.25 6.92 -14.61
N GLY A 5 -7.37 7.62 -14.42
CA GLY A 5 -8.66 6.99 -14.09
C GLY A 5 -8.74 6.36 -12.69
N VAL A 6 -7.87 6.75 -11.76
CA VAL A 6 -7.87 6.28 -10.38
C VAL A 6 -8.53 7.32 -9.47
N ASP A 7 -9.53 6.91 -8.69
CA ASP A 7 -10.13 7.74 -7.65
C ASP A 7 -9.20 7.83 -6.43
N LEU A 8 -8.76 9.05 -6.13
CA LEU A 8 -7.89 9.36 -4.99
C LEU A 8 -8.61 10.15 -3.89
N SER A 9 -9.93 10.28 -3.95
CA SER A 9 -10.72 11.00 -2.93
C SER A 9 -10.52 10.46 -1.50
N ARG A 10 -10.13 9.19 -1.39
CA ARG A 10 -9.85 8.48 -0.12
C ARG A 10 -8.36 8.40 0.22
N LEU A 11 -7.47 9.00 -0.60
CA LEU A 11 -6.05 9.07 -0.30
C LEU A 11 -5.81 10.01 0.88
N ARG A 12 -4.99 9.58 1.84
CA ARG A 12 -4.73 10.33 3.06
C ARG A 12 -3.41 11.08 2.99
N THR A 13 -3.47 12.36 3.34
CA THR A 13 -2.29 13.22 3.45
C THR A 13 -1.88 13.34 4.91
N LYS A 14 -0.59 13.13 5.19
CA LYS A 14 0.00 13.28 6.54
C LYS A 14 1.20 14.22 6.47
N LYS A 15 1.50 14.91 7.57
CA LYS A 15 2.68 15.77 7.69
C LYS A 15 3.94 14.90 7.73
N GLY A 16 4.88 15.16 6.80
CA GLY A 16 6.16 14.45 6.68
C GLY A 16 6.44 14.02 5.24
N HIS A 17 7.50 13.24 5.01
CA HIS A 17 7.90 12.81 3.68
C HIS A 17 7.27 11.47 3.30
N THR A 18 6.95 11.29 2.02
CA THR A 18 6.61 9.98 1.47
C THR A 18 7.87 9.12 1.36
N ALA A 19 7.69 7.79 1.31
CA ALA A 19 8.79 6.88 1.06
C ALA A 19 9.45 7.19 -0.28
N GLN A 20 10.77 7.03 -0.33
CA GLN A 20 11.56 7.19 -1.54
C GLN A 20 12.22 5.84 -1.88
N CYS A 21 12.41 5.58 -3.17
CA CYS A 21 13.09 4.38 -3.63
C CYS A 21 14.01 4.77 -4.79
N ALA A 22 15.31 4.50 -4.64
CA ALA A 22 16.22 4.55 -5.78
C ALA A 22 16.11 3.23 -6.54
N CYS A 23 15.77 3.30 -7.82
CA CYS A 23 15.72 2.15 -8.72
C CYS A 23 16.95 2.20 -9.63
N LEU A 24 17.90 1.30 -9.38
CA LEU A 24 19.11 1.16 -10.18
C LEU A 24 18.85 0.14 -11.27
N VAL A 25 18.97 0.53 -12.54
CA VAL A 25 18.72 -0.34 -13.69
C VAL A 25 20.03 -0.64 -14.40
N ASP A 26 20.32 -1.92 -14.61
CA ASP A 26 21.52 -2.34 -15.33
C ASP A 26 21.30 -2.33 -16.87
N ALA A 27 22.37 -2.54 -17.62
CA ALA A 27 22.31 -2.57 -19.08
C ALA A 27 21.46 -3.72 -19.66
N LYS A 28 21.11 -4.73 -18.84
CA LYS A 28 20.26 -5.87 -19.23
C LYS A 28 18.79 -5.65 -18.84
N GLY A 29 18.47 -4.53 -18.22
CA GLY A 29 17.11 -4.20 -17.76
C GLY A 29 16.73 -4.82 -16.42
N ASN A 30 17.66 -5.46 -15.69
CA ASN A 30 17.41 -5.83 -14.30
C ASN A 30 17.34 -4.56 -13.46
N ARG A 31 16.54 -4.60 -12.40
CA ARG A 31 16.41 -3.48 -11.46
C ARG A 31 16.70 -3.91 -10.03
N THR A 32 17.45 -3.08 -9.33
CA THR A 32 17.65 -3.17 -7.89
C THR A 32 16.97 -1.99 -7.22
N MET A 33 16.03 -2.27 -6.33
CA MET A 33 15.28 -1.26 -5.59
C MET A 33 15.94 -1.00 -4.23
N ARG A 34 16.15 0.27 -3.88
CA ARG A 34 16.67 0.70 -2.56
C ARG A 34 15.63 1.57 -1.87
N PRO A 35 14.59 0.96 -1.25
CA PRO A 35 13.53 1.70 -0.58
C PRO A 35 14.02 2.24 0.76
N TRP A 36 13.81 3.54 1.00
CA TRP A 36 13.98 4.16 2.30
C TRP A 36 12.60 4.38 2.93
N LEU A 37 12.20 3.42 3.78
CA LEU A 37 10.89 3.42 4.41
C LEU A 37 10.89 4.04 5.80
N SER A 38 12.03 4.07 6.51
CA SER A 38 12.07 4.32 7.96
C SER A 38 11.59 5.71 8.38
N SER A 39 11.80 6.73 7.55
CA SER A 39 11.37 8.12 7.79
C SER A 39 10.01 8.46 7.17
N ALA A 40 9.45 7.55 6.37
CA ALA A 40 8.24 7.81 5.61
C ALA A 40 7.02 7.90 6.52
N VAL A 41 6.12 8.85 6.24
CA VAL A 41 4.79 8.85 6.85
C VAL A 41 4.03 7.59 6.43
N ARG A 42 3.31 6.99 7.38
CA ARG A 42 2.56 5.74 7.17
C ARG A 42 1.15 5.85 7.69
N LEU A 43 0.27 5.10 7.05
CA LEU A 43 -1.06 4.83 7.55
C LEU A 43 -0.97 3.87 8.74
N GLN A 44 -1.72 4.15 9.79
CA GLN A 44 -1.86 3.32 10.98
C GLN A 44 -3.19 2.57 10.94
N ALA A 45 -3.23 1.41 11.58
CA ALA A 45 -4.42 0.57 11.64
C ALA A 45 -5.65 1.32 12.19
N SER A 46 -5.46 2.10 13.25
CA SER A 46 -6.51 2.90 13.89
C SER A 46 -7.09 3.99 13.01
N GLU A 47 -6.39 4.35 11.93
CA GLU A 47 -6.89 5.37 11.03
C GLU A 47 -7.86 4.75 10.01
N LEU A 48 -7.76 3.45 9.65
CA LEU A 48 -8.65 2.82 8.67
C LEU A 48 -10.12 2.88 9.09
N ARG A 49 -11.00 3.18 8.14
CA ARG A 49 -12.46 3.23 8.34
C ARG A 49 -13.17 2.38 7.31
N THR A 50 -14.34 1.86 7.66
CA THR A 50 -15.15 1.05 6.74
C THR A 50 -15.49 1.79 5.45
N GLU A 51 -15.70 3.11 5.51
CA GLU A 51 -16.01 3.94 4.36
C GLU A 51 -14.88 3.98 3.32
N ASP A 52 -13.64 3.72 3.72
CA ASP A 52 -12.49 3.65 2.80
C ASP A 52 -12.67 2.51 1.78
N PHE A 53 -13.39 1.45 2.18
CA PHE A 53 -13.55 0.20 1.44
C PHE A 53 -14.87 0.15 0.63
N LYS A 54 -15.79 1.07 0.90
CA LYS A 54 -17.15 1.05 0.31
C LYS A 54 -17.12 1.07 -1.22
N GLY A 55 -17.79 0.10 -1.81
CA GLY A 55 -17.93 -0.07 -3.27
C GLY A 55 -16.74 -0.74 -3.95
N ALA A 56 -15.66 -1.02 -3.22
CA ALA A 56 -14.55 -1.81 -3.74
C ALA A 56 -14.91 -3.31 -3.73
N LYS A 57 -14.43 -4.06 -4.72
CA LYS A 57 -14.60 -5.52 -4.79
C LYS A 57 -13.38 -6.28 -4.26
N TRP A 58 -12.22 -5.63 -4.27
CA TRP A 58 -10.93 -6.22 -3.97
C TRP A 58 -10.13 -5.32 -3.04
N LEU A 59 -9.55 -5.91 -2.00
CA LEU A 59 -8.43 -5.34 -1.26
C LEU A 59 -7.14 -5.90 -1.86
N LEU A 60 -6.33 -5.03 -2.45
CA LEU A 60 -5.02 -5.36 -3.02
C LEU A 60 -3.92 -4.86 -2.10
N MET A 61 -2.99 -5.74 -1.71
CA MET A 61 -1.87 -5.40 -0.85
C MET A 61 -0.55 -5.90 -1.44
N ARG A 62 0.47 -5.04 -1.43
CA ARG A 62 1.83 -5.34 -1.90
C ARG A 62 2.84 -4.71 -0.94
N TYR A 63 3.96 -5.37 -0.67
CA TYR A 63 4.99 -4.91 0.29
C TYR A 63 4.43 -4.60 1.70
N ALA A 64 3.34 -5.24 2.12
CA ALA A 64 2.62 -4.84 3.32
C ALA A 64 3.25 -5.36 4.63
N TYR A 65 4.25 -6.24 4.55
CA TYR A 65 4.91 -6.91 5.70
C TYR A 65 5.40 -5.94 6.81
N PHE A 66 5.66 -4.67 6.46
CA PHE A 66 6.16 -3.67 7.41
C PHE A 66 5.15 -3.18 8.45
N ASN A 67 3.86 -3.52 8.34
CA ASN A 67 2.84 -3.14 9.32
C ASN A 67 1.71 -4.19 9.41
N MET A 68 1.94 -5.22 10.22
CA MET A 68 0.97 -6.32 10.39
C MET A 68 -0.37 -5.86 10.97
N ASP A 69 -0.38 -4.89 11.88
CA ASP A 69 -1.62 -4.36 12.46
C ASP A 69 -2.50 -3.71 11.39
N LEU A 70 -1.88 -2.96 10.47
CA LEU A 70 -2.58 -2.34 9.35
C LEU A 70 -3.16 -3.41 8.40
N ILE A 71 -2.40 -4.46 8.09
CA ILE A 71 -2.88 -5.58 7.26
C ILE A 71 -4.08 -6.25 7.92
N GLN A 72 -3.96 -6.62 9.20
CA GLN A 72 -5.01 -7.33 9.92
C GLN A 72 -6.30 -6.50 9.97
N MET A 73 -6.18 -5.19 10.25
CA MET A 73 -7.33 -4.30 10.24
C MET A 73 -7.95 -4.17 8.84
N ALA A 74 -7.13 -3.97 7.79
CA ALA A 74 -7.63 -3.87 6.42
C ALA A 74 -8.35 -5.15 5.97
N VAL A 75 -7.77 -6.33 6.25
CA VAL A 75 -8.37 -7.63 5.94
C VAL A 75 -9.67 -7.84 6.71
N LYS A 76 -9.71 -7.45 8.00
CA LYS A 76 -10.92 -7.54 8.81
C LYS A 76 -12.06 -6.73 8.19
N ILE A 77 -11.81 -5.45 7.87
CA ILE A 77 -12.81 -4.56 7.26
C ILE A 77 -13.23 -5.10 5.89
N ALA A 78 -12.28 -5.49 5.04
CA ALA A 78 -12.56 -6.03 3.71
C ALA A 78 -13.48 -7.26 3.77
N LYS A 79 -13.22 -8.19 4.70
CA LYS A 79 -14.09 -9.37 4.90
C LYS A 79 -15.49 -9.00 5.39
N GLN A 80 -15.61 -7.98 6.26
CA GLN A 80 -16.91 -7.48 6.73
C GLN A 80 -17.72 -6.86 5.58
N GLU A 81 -17.06 -6.18 4.64
CA GLU A 81 -17.69 -5.58 3.46
C GLU A 81 -17.89 -6.59 2.29
N GLY A 82 -17.58 -7.88 2.49
CA GLY A 82 -17.75 -8.91 1.46
C GLY A 82 -16.73 -8.83 0.31
N MET A 83 -15.60 -8.15 0.51
CA MET A 83 -14.56 -8.00 -0.49
C MET A 83 -13.68 -9.24 -0.58
N SER A 84 -13.11 -9.48 -1.76
CA SER A 84 -12.02 -10.43 -1.93
C SER A 84 -10.68 -9.80 -1.55
N VAL A 85 -9.75 -10.60 -1.02
CA VAL A 85 -8.42 -10.14 -0.62
C VAL A 85 -7.38 -10.76 -1.56
N SER A 86 -6.49 -9.94 -2.10
CA SER A 86 -5.38 -10.35 -2.94
C SER A 86 -4.07 -9.76 -2.41
N ILE A 87 -3.04 -10.61 -2.33
CA ILE A 87 -1.74 -10.28 -1.77
C ILE A 87 -0.68 -10.57 -2.83
N ASP A 88 0.16 -9.58 -3.11
CA ASP A 88 1.38 -9.71 -3.89
C ASP A 88 2.58 -9.80 -2.93
N LEU A 89 3.29 -10.93 -3.00
CA LEU A 89 4.49 -11.23 -2.19
C LEU A 89 5.68 -10.31 -2.52
N ALA A 90 5.60 -9.60 -3.65
CA ALA A 90 6.39 -8.45 -4.04
C ALA A 90 7.85 -8.70 -4.42
N SER A 91 8.62 -9.46 -3.62
CA SER A 91 10.01 -9.84 -3.91
C SER A 91 10.36 -11.13 -3.16
N PHE A 92 11.33 -11.89 -3.65
CA PHE A 92 11.92 -13.02 -2.91
C PHE A 92 12.74 -12.57 -1.69
N GLU A 93 13.05 -11.27 -1.60
CA GLU A 93 13.80 -10.64 -0.49
C GLU A 93 12.89 -10.17 0.65
N VAL A 94 11.57 -10.30 0.51
CA VAL A 94 10.54 -9.94 1.50
C VAL A 94 9.92 -11.22 2.04
#